data_AF-A0A538EIZ0-F1
#
_entry.id   AF-A0A538EIZ0-F1
#
_cell.length_a   1.000
_cell.length_b   1.000
_cell.length_c   1.000
_cell.angle_alpha   90.00
_cell.angle_beta   90.00
_cell.angle_gamma   90.00
#
_symmetry.space_group_name_H-M   'P 1'
#
loop_
_entity.id
_entity.type
_entity.pdbx_description
1 polymer ?
#
loop_
_entity_poly.entity_id
_entity_poly.type
_entity_poly.pdbx_seq_one_letter_code
_entity_poly.pdbx_strand_id
1 'polypeptide(L)'
;MFGRAVLLFGQVFSGAPGGVNVTLQENPFPFTGFKVVATTRTDALGRYSFSRAPGVNTRYMVVAATRPHPTQSASHTVFVQIKLTLGVSSTRPGRGQRVAFSGTATPSQRGRLVVIERLVGRTWRIIGHARLTASSRYRTLVGIFNTGLYRAHIGHDASHAPGTSVARRLVVH
;
A
#
# COMPACT_ATOMS: atom_id res chain seq x y z
N MET A 1 -0.09 -3.52 2.14
CA MET A 1 -0.84 -4.13 1.02
C MET A 1 -2.32 -3.92 1.27
N PHE A 2 -3.09 -3.52 0.26
CA PHE A 2 -4.55 -3.33 0.35
C PHE A 2 -5.26 -4.48 1.09
N GLY A 3 -6.15 -4.13 2.02
CA GLY A 3 -7.00 -5.08 2.75
C GLY A 3 -6.30 -5.89 3.85
N ARG A 4 -5.01 -5.64 4.15
CA ARG A 4 -4.37 -6.29 5.32
C ARG A 4 -4.75 -5.54 6.59
N ALA A 5 -5.12 -6.30 7.62
CA ALA A 5 -5.28 -5.77 8.96
C ALA A 5 -3.94 -5.23 9.48
N VAL A 6 -3.98 -4.06 10.10
CA VAL A 6 -2.90 -3.45 10.86
C VAL A 6 -3.29 -3.45 12.33
N LEU A 7 -2.30 -3.74 13.18
CA LEU A 7 -2.44 -3.65 14.62
C LEU A 7 -1.98 -2.27 15.08
N LEU A 8 -2.88 -1.54 15.71
CA LEU A 8 -2.63 -0.23 16.32
C LEU A 8 -2.65 -0.42 17.82
N PHE A 9 -1.49 -0.33 18.46
CA PHE A 9 -1.34 -0.59 19.88
C PHE A 9 -0.55 0.52 20.56
N GLY A 10 -0.67 0.58 21.89
CA GLY A 10 0.05 1.54 22.70
C GLY A 10 -0.17 1.27 24.18
N GLN A 11 0.34 2.18 24.99
CA GLN A 11 0.24 2.13 26.43
C GLN A 11 -0.11 3.51 26.98
N VAL A 12 -1.06 3.56 27.91
CA VAL A 12 -1.38 4.75 28.69
C VAL A 12 -0.48 4.77 29.92
N PHE A 13 0.31 5.83 30.06
CA PHE A 13 1.08 6.08 31.25
C PHE A 13 0.29 7.03 32.16
N SER A 14 -0.16 6.53 33.32
CA SER A 14 -0.85 7.32 34.35
C SER A 14 -0.68 6.65 35.71
N GLY A 15 -1.04 7.34 36.79
CA GLY A 15 -0.99 6.77 38.15
C GLY A 15 -1.98 5.61 38.39
N ALA A 16 -3.00 5.47 37.53
CA ALA A 16 -3.94 4.35 37.52
C ALA A 16 -4.21 3.96 36.06
N PRO A 17 -3.30 3.20 35.43
CA PRO A 17 -3.32 3.00 33.98
C PRO A 17 -4.33 1.94 33.53
N GLY A 18 -4.87 1.11 34.45
CA GLY A 18 -5.83 0.06 34.14
C GLY A 18 -7.28 0.52 34.04
N GLY A 19 -8.04 -0.10 33.11
CA GLY A 19 -9.46 0.16 32.92
C GLY A 19 -9.78 1.53 32.29
N VAL A 20 -8.77 2.27 31.82
CA VAL A 20 -8.94 3.57 31.16
C VAL A 20 -9.64 3.35 29.81
N ASN A 21 -10.71 4.10 29.55
CA ASN A 21 -11.37 4.07 28.25
C ASN A 21 -10.48 4.72 27.20
N VAL A 22 -10.22 4.01 26.12
CA VAL A 22 -9.37 4.45 25.01
C VAL A 22 -10.20 4.38 23.74
N THR A 23 -10.26 5.49 23.00
CA THR A 23 -10.96 5.59 21.73
C THR A 23 -9.96 5.72 20.58
N LEU A 24 -10.15 4.92 19.54
CA LEU A 24 -9.43 5.05 18.29
C LEU A 24 -10.22 5.97 17.37
N GLN A 25 -9.54 6.97 16.81
CA GLN A 25 -10.08 7.86 15.81
C GLN A 25 -9.38 7.64 14.47
N GLU A 26 -10.15 7.64 13.39
CA GLU A 26 -9.69 7.54 12.01
C GLU A 26 -10.02 8.81 11.24
N ASN A 27 -9.09 9.20 10.37
CA ASN A 27 -9.28 10.20 9.34
C ASN A 27 -8.75 9.62 8.02
N PRO A 28 -9.58 8.88 7.26
CA PRO A 28 -9.19 8.33 5.96
C PRO A 28 -9.00 9.45 4.94
N PHE A 29 -8.17 9.24 3.92
CA PHE A 29 -8.09 10.14 2.75
C PHE A 29 -9.53 10.39 2.22
N PRO A 30 -9.94 11.65 1.97
CA PRO A 30 -9.15 12.87 1.76
C PRO A 30 -8.78 13.67 3.02
N PHE A 31 -8.78 13.06 4.20
CA PHE A 31 -8.36 13.66 5.47
C PHE A 31 -9.28 14.78 6.00
N THR A 32 -10.60 14.64 5.81
CA THR A 32 -11.60 15.67 6.13
C THR A 32 -11.93 15.81 7.62
N GLY A 33 -11.43 14.93 8.48
CA GLY A 33 -11.62 15.04 9.93
C GLY A 33 -11.55 13.69 10.64
N PHE A 34 -11.16 13.72 11.91
CA PHE A 34 -11.11 12.52 12.72
C PHE A 34 -12.49 12.14 13.25
N LYS A 35 -12.80 10.84 13.19
CA LYS A 35 -14.02 10.24 13.72
C LYS A 35 -13.68 9.06 14.59
N VAL A 36 -14.37 8.89 15.71
CA VAL A 36 -14.24 7.70 16.55
C VAL A 36 -14.72 6.47 15.78
N VAL A 37 -13.92 5.42 15.74
CA VAL A 37 -14.24 4.17 15.02
C VAL A 37 -14.19 2.92 15.88
N ALA A 38 -13.55 2.99 17.05
CA ALA A 38 -13.47 1.88 18.00
C ALA A 38 -13.17 2.41 19.39
N THR A 39 -13.58 1.64 20.40
CA THR A 39 -13.32 1.92 21.82
C THR A 39 -12.87 0.63 22.49
N THR A 40 -11.90 0.73 23.39
CA THR A 40 -11.46 -0.38 24.24
C THR A 40 -11.10 0.14 25.64
N ARG A 41 -10.78 -0.76 26.56
CA ARG A 41 -10.21 -0.42 27.86
C ARG A 41 -8.79 -0.93 27.96
N THR A 42 -7.96 -0.20 28.69
CA THR A 42 -6.60 -0.65 28.99
C THR A 42 -6.58 -1.83 29.95
N ASP A 43 -5.58 -2.70 29.79
CA ASP A 43 -5.26 -3.74 30.77
C ASP A 43 -4.64 -3.16 32.05
N ALA A 44 -4.34 -4.01 33.05
CA ALA A 44 -3.73 -3.57 34.32
C ALA A 44 -2.42 -2.78 34.17
N LEU A 45 -1.72 -2.93 33.03
CA LEU A 45 -0.47 -2.24 32.72
C LEU A 45 -0.68 -1.00 31.82
N GLY A 46 -1.92 -0.65 31.49
CA GLY A 46 -2.22 0.48 30.61
C GLY A 46 -2.20 0.16 29.12
N ARG A 47 -2.03 -1.10 28.71
CA ARG A 47 -1.88 -1.47 27.30
C ARG A 47 -3.23 -1.58 26.61
N TYR A 48 -3.26 -1.21 25.35
CA TYR A 48 -4.42 -1.33 24.48
C TYR A 48 -4.01 -1.71 23.06
N SER A 49 -4.96 -2.28 22.31
CA SER A 49 -4.77 -2.59 20.90
C SER A 49 -6.07 -2.55 20.12
N PHE A 50 -5.97 -2.19 18.84
CA PHE A 50 -7.04 -2.19 17.86
C PHE A 50 -6.58 -2.85 16.57
N SER A 51 -7.47 -3.59 15.90
CA SER A 51 -7.22 -4.15 14.57
C SER A 51 -8.07 -3.42 13.55
N ARG A 52 -7.44 -2.90 12.48
CA ARG A 52 -8.12 -2.15 11.41
C ARG A 52 -7.60 -2.54 10.04
N ALA A 53 -8.46 -2.52 9.02
CA ALA A 53 -8.09 -2.84 7.64
C ALA A 53 -8.42 -1.65 6.71
N PRO A 54 -7.60 -0.58 6.70
CA PRO A 54 -7.90 0.59 5.88
C PRO A 54 -7.82 0.28 4.39
N GLY A 55 -8.79 0.79 3.63
CA GLY A 55 -8.83 0.69 2.17
C GLY A 55 -7.99 1.76 1.46
N VAL A 56 -7.73 2.88 2.14
CA VAL A 56 -6.94 4.04 1.64
C VAL A 56 -5.98 4.50 2.73
N ASN A 57 -5.01 5.35 2.37
CA ASN A 57 -4.15 6.04 3.34
C ASN A 57 -5.02 6.67 4.44
N THR A 58 -4.79 6.29 5.69
CA THR A 58 -5.66 6.67 6.81
C THR A 58 -4.79 7.16 7.97
N ARG A 59 -5.16 8.32 8.52
CA ARG A 59 -4.54 8.85 9.74
C ARG A 59 -5.30 8.29 10.94
N TYR A 60 -4.54 7.88 11.94
CA TYR A 60 -5.05 7.33 13.18
C TYR A 60 -4.56 8.18 14.35
N MET A 61 -5.42 8.40 15.32
CA MET A 61 -5.02 8.91 16.63
C MET A 61 -5.84 8.26 17.72
N VAL A 62 -5.29 8.25 18.92
CA VAL A 62 -5.90 7.62 20.08
C VAL A 62 -6.19 8.68 21.13
N VAL A 63 -7.37 8.61 21.73
CA VAL A 63 -7.76 9.48 22.85
C VAL A 63 -8.09 8.61 24.06
N ALA A 64 -7.32 8.76 25.13
CA ALA A 64 -7.52 8.09 26.40
C ALA A 64 -8.24 9.01 27.39
N ALA A 65 -9.27 8.50 28.06
CA ALA A 65 -10.04 9.22 29.07
C ALA A 65 -9.30 9.29 30.43
N THR A 66 -8.10 9.86 30.41
CA THR A 66 -7.30 10.18 31.60
C THR A 66 -7.90 11.35 32.38
N ARG A 67 -7.49 11.51 33.64
CA ARG A 67 -7.86 12.65 34.50
C ARG A 67 -6.64 13.56 34.74
N PRO A 68 -6.82 14.88 34.88
CA PRO A 68 -8.08 15.64 34.83
C PRO A 68 -8.62 15.85 33.41
N HIS A 69 -7.77 15.72 32.39
CA HIS A 69 -8.14 15.88 30.98
C HIS A 69 -7.81 14.64 30.16
N PRO A 70 -8.58 14.36 29.08
CA PRO A 70 -8.25 13.31 28.14
C PRO A 70 -6.88 13.54 27.48
N THR A 71 -6.09 12.47 27.36
CA THR A 71 -4.79 12.50 26.69
C THR A 71 -4.96 12.05 25.24
N GLN A 72 -4.36 12.79 24.31
CA GLN A 72 -4.39 12.47 22.88
C GLN A 72 -2.98 12.07 22.40
N SER A 73 -2.91 11.05 21.54
CA SER A 73 -1.65 10.70 20.88
C SER A 73 -1.37 11.64 19.69
N ALA A 74 -0.12 11.68 19.24
CA ALA A 74 0.17 12.18 17.89
C ALA A 74 -0.58 11.35 16.83
N SER A 75 -0.90 11.98 15.70
CA SER A 75 -1.52 11.28 14.58
C SER A 75 -0.49 10.48 13.79
N HIS A 76 -0.79 9.21 13.49
CA HIS A 76 0.06 8.34 12.67
C HIS A 76 -0.64 7.98 11.36
N THR A 77 0.07 8.05 10.24
CA THR A 77 -0.49 7.68 8.93
C THR A 77 -0.16 6.23 8.61
N VAL A 78 -1.21 5.42 8.37
CA VAL A 78 -1.09 4.09 7.81
C VAL A 78 -1.24 4.20 6.29
N PHE A 79 -0.18 3.84 5.56
CA PHE A 79 -0.17 3.85 4.10
C PHE A 79 -0.70 2.54 3.52
N VAL A 80 -1.58 2.65 2.53
CA VAL A 80 -2.15 1.50 1.82
C VAL A 80 -1.46 1.36 0.47
N GLN A 81 -0.62 0.32 0.35
CA GLN A 81 0.08 0.01 -0.90
C GLN A 81 -0.82 -0.66 -1.93
N ILE A 82 -0.64 -0.26 -3.19
CA ILE A 82 -1.25 -0.90 -4.35
C ILE A 82 -0.55 -2.23 -4.63
N LYS A 83 -1.33 -3.31 -4.69
CA LYS A 83 -0.89 -4.61 -5.20
C LYS A 83 -0.88 -4.58 -6.71
N LEU A 84 0.27 -4.84 -7.33
CA LEU A 84 0.42 -4.92 -8.78
C LEU A 84 0.86 -6.33 -9.18
N THR A 85 0.18 -6.93 -10.15
CA THR A 85 0.56 -8.24 -10.72
C THR A 85 1.29 -8.06 -12.04
N LEU A 86 2.11 -9.05 -12.43
CA LEU A 86 2.79 -9.06 -13.73
C LEU A 86 2.79 -10.46 -14.36
N GLY A 87 2.18 -10.55 -15.54
CA GLY A 87 2.28 -11.64 -16.50
C GLY A 87 3.01 -11.20 -17.77
N VAL A 88 3.67 -12.15 -18.43
CA VAL A 88 4.38 -11.96 -19.70
C VAL A 88 3.95 -13.04 -20.69
N SER A 89 3.80 -12.70 -21.96
CA SER A 89 3.39 -13.68 -22.99
C SER A 89 4.48 -14.68 -23.37
N SER A 90 5.75 -14.36 -23.12
CA SER A 90 6.89 -15.27 -23.29
C SER A 90 8.00 -14.91 -22.31
N THR A 91 8.66 -15.93 -21.76
CA THR A 91 9.88 -15.80 -20.95
C THR A 91 11.15 -16.06 -21.76
N ARG A 92 11.02 -16.57 -22.99
CA ARG A 92 12.13 -16.84 -23.91
C ARG A 92 11.90 -16.18 -25.28
N PRO A 93 11.86 -14.84 -25.36
CA PRO A 93 11.68 -14.16 -26.62
C PRO A 93 12.94 -14.23 -27.50
N GLY A 94 12.78 -14.23 -28.82
CA GLY A 94 13.88 -13.95 -29.74
C GLY A 94 14.30 -12.48 -29.63
N ARG A 95 15.53 -12.15 -30.02
CA ARG A 95 16.03 -10.77 -29.93
C ARG A 95 15.15 -9.79 -30.71
N GLY A 96 14.65 -8.77 -30.02
CA GLY A 96 13.75 -7.74 -30.58
C GLY A 96 12.28 -8.13 -30.61
N GLN A 97 11.92 -9.38 -30.25
CA GLN A 97 10.54 -9.82 -30.23
C GLN A 97 9.72 -8.99 -29.23
N ARG A 98 8.51 -8.62 -29.65
CA ARG A 98 7.54 -7.92 -28.80
C ARG A 98 6.88 -8.91 -27.84
N VAL A 99 7.08 -8.70 -26.55
CA VAL A 99 6.42 -9.46 -25.47
C VAL A 99 5.29 -8.62 -24.89
N ALA A 100 4.13 -9.25 -24.68
CA ALA A 100 3.03 -8.61 -23.97
C ALA A 100 3.28 -8.69 -22.47
N PHE A 101 3.32 -7.53 -21.83
CA PHE A 101 3.31 -7.36 -20.38
C PHE A 101 1.88 -7.01 -19.97
N SER A 102 1.32 -7.75 -19.03
CA SER A 102 -0.05 -7.54 -18.56
C SER A 102 -0.15 -7.75 -17.06
N GLY A 103 -1.21 -7.22 -16.46
CA GLY A 103 -1.47 -7.39 -15.04
C GLY A 103 -2.65 -6.57 -14.57
N THR A 104 -2.79 -6.52 -13.25
CA THR A 104 -3.87 -5.86 -12.54
C THR A 104 -3.34 -5.04 -11.37
N ALA A 105 -4.03 -3.96 -11.03
CA ALA A 105 -3.80 -3.17 -9.82
C ALA A 105 -4.95 -3.38 -8.83
N THR A 106 -4.63 -3.52 -7.55
CA THR A 106 -5.61 -3.62 -6.45
C THR A 106 -5.19 -2.71 -5.29
N PRO A 107 -6.05 -1.78 -4.83
CA PRO A 107 -7.44 -1.56 -5.26
C PRO A 107 -7.54 -0.95 -6.65
N SER A 108 -8.76 -0.65 -7.12
CA SER A 108 -8.97 -0.10 -8.46
C SER A 108 -8.28 1.27 -8.58
N GLN A 109 -7.44 1.40 -9.60
CA GLN A 109 -6.60 2.56 -9.92
C GLN A 109 -6.87 3.02 -11.37
N ARG A 110 -8.14 3.13 -11.75
CA ARG A 110 -8.58 3.42 -13.13
C ARG A 110 -7.81 4.60 -13.75
N GLY A 111 -7.33 4.42 -14.98
CA GLY A 111 -6.67 5.46 -15.77
C GLY A 111 -5.22 5.76 -15.37
N ARG A 112 -4.74 5.23 -14.25
CA ARG A 112 -3.38 5.49 -13.78
C ARG A 112 -2.33 4.80 -14.64
N LEU A 113 -1.15 5.41 -14.68
CA LEU A 113 0.00 4.95 -15.46
C LEU A 113 0.73 3.83 -14.70
N VAL A 114 0.94 2.72 -15.40
CA VAL A 114 1.85 1.63 -15.02
C VAL A 114 3.04 1.70 -15.97
N VAL A 115 4.25 1.68 -15.41
CA VAL A 115 5.48 1.61 -16.17
C VAL A 115 6.04 0.19 -16.12
N ILE A 116 6.62 -0.27 -17.22
CA ILE A 116 7.39 -1.50 -17.29
C ILE A 116 8.86 -1.13 -17.17
N GLU A 117 9.56 -1.76 -16.24
CA GLU A 117 10.95 -1.48 -15.94
C GLU A 117 11.81 -2.71 -16.17
N ARG A 118 13.04 -2.51 -16.64
CA ARG A 118 14.10 -3.50 -16.70
C ARG A 118 15.21 -3.14 -15.72
N LEU A 119 15.75 -4.14 -15.04
CA LEU A 119 16.95 -3.95 -14.23
C LEU A 119 18.19 -3.83 -15.12
N VAL A 120 18.91 -2.71 -14.99
CA VAL A 120 20.18 -2.42 -15.68
C VAL A 120 21.23 -2.11 -14.61
N GLY A 121 22.19 -3.01 -14.45
CA GLY A 121 23.08 -2.99 -13.29
C GLY A 121 22.27 -3.13 -11.99
N ARG A 122 22.23 -2.06 -11.19
CA ARG A 122 21.46 -1.98 -9.94
C ARG A 122 20.23 -1.07 -10.04
N THR A 123 19.95 -0.50 -11.22
CA THR A 123 18.91 0.52 -11.41
C THR A 123 17.78 0.00 -12.30
N TRP A 124 16.54 0.28 -11.90
CA TRP A 124 15.38 0.01 -12.73
C TRP A 124 15.20 1.13 -13.75
N ARG A 125 15.12 0.76 -15.03
CA ARG A 125 14.94 1.69 -16.16
C ARG A 125 13.63 1.41 -16.85
N ILE A 126 12.85 2.46 -17.10
CA ILE A 126 11.57 2.36 -17.79
C ILE A 126 11.80 2.01 -19.26
N ILE A 127 11.06 1.01 -19.75
CA ILE A 127 11.13 0.52 -21.13
C ILE A 127 9.75 0.48 -21.81
N GLY A 128 8.69 0.77 -21.07
CA GLY A 128 7.33 0.72 -21.60
C GLY A 128 6.31 1.32 -20.65
N HIS A 129 5.15 1.66 -21.21
CA HIS A 129 4.05 2.30 -20.49
C HIS A 129 2.74 1.59 -20.79
N ALA A 130 1.84 1.58 -19.82
CA ALA A 130 0.47 1.12 -19.96
C ALA A 130 -0.45 1.97 -19.08
N ARG A 131 -1.67 2.24 -19.53
CA ARG A 131 -2.71 2.82 -18.67
C ARG A 131 -3.64 1.73 -18.15
N LEU A 132 -4.06 1.87 -16.90
CA LEU A 132 -5.05 0.99 -16.31
C LEU A 132 -6.44 1.27 -16.90
N THR A 133 -7.14 0.21 -17.31
CA THR A 133 -8.52 0.25 -17.77
C THR A 133 -9.49 0.60 -16.63
N ALA A 134 -10.79 0.71 -16.94
CA ALA A 134 -11.83 0.85 -15.91
C ALA A 134 -11.86 -0.32 -14.91
N SER A 135 -11.48 -1.52 -15.36
CA SER A 135 -11.34 -2.72 -14.52
C SER A 135 -9.94 -2.87 -13.89
N SER A 136 -9.13 -1.81 -13.89
CA SER A 136 -7.78 -1.77 -13.33
C SER A 136 -6.85 -2.88 -13.84
N ARG A 137 -6.95 -3.13 -15.16
CA ARG A 137 -6.05 -4.02 -15.90
C ARG A 137 -5.14 -3.19 -16.78
N TYR A 138 -3.92 -3.64 -16.98
CA TYR A 138 -3.02 -3.03 -17.95
C TYR A 138 -2.49 -4.08 -18.91
N ARG A 139 -2.16 -3.64 -20.12
CA ARG A 139 -1.44 -4.44 -21.11
C ARG A 139 -0.62 -3.51 -22.00
N THR A 140 0.61 -3.91 -22.30
CA THR A 140 1.48 -3.21 -23.26
C THR A 140 2.42 -4.19 -23.94
N LEU A 141 2.86 -3.87 -25.15
CA LEU A 141 3.84 -4.65 -25.91
C LEU A 141 5.19 -3.95 -25.83
N VAL A 142 6.22 -4.68 -25.40
CA VAL A 142 7.58 -4.14 -25.29
C VAL A 142 8.54 -5.04 -26.07
N GLY A 143 9.39 -4.42 -26.90
CA GLY A 143 10.45 -5.14 -27.61
C GLY A 143 11.56 -5.54 -26.65
N ILE A 144 11.91 -6.83 -26.65
CA ILE A 144 12.89 -7.39 -25.71
C ILE A 144 14.20 -7.69 -26.43
N PHE A 145 15.23 -6.89 -26.15
CA PHE A 145 16.54 -6.98 -26.80
C PHE A 145 17.60 -7.66 -25.95
N ASN A 146 17.36 -7.79 -24.64
CA ASN A 146 18.37 -8.23 -23.69
C ASN A 146 17.76 -9.19 -22.68
N THR A 147 18.51 -10.20 -22.24
CA THR A 147 18.19 -10.97 -21.05
C THR A 147 18.17 -10.07 -19.82
N GLY A 148 17.28 -10.32 -18.87
CA GLY A 148 17.21 -9.55 -17.63
C GLY A 148 15.98 -9.77 -16.79
N LEU A 149 15.90 -9.00 -15.70
CA LEU A 149 14.73 -8.92 -14.83
C LEU A 149 13.86 -7.74 -15.23
N TYR A 150 12.55 -7.98 -15.24
CA TYR A 150 11.53 -7.03 -15.63
C TYR A 150 10.45 -6.95 -14.56
N ARG A 151 9.94 -5.76 -14.27
CA ARG A 151 8.84 -5.58 -13.33
C ARG A 151 7.87 -4.52 -13.82
N ALA A 152 6.67 -4.51 -13.26
CA ALA A 152 5.75 -3.41 -13.40
C ALA A 152 5.80 -2.54 -12.14
N HIS A 153 5.62 -1.23 -12.32
CA HIS A 153 5.59 -0.25 -11.24
C HIS A 153 4.45 0.75 -11.47
N ILE A 154 3.78 1.14 -10.39
CA ILE A 154 2.79 2.22 -10.35
C ILE A 154 3.20 3.19 -9.24
N GLY A 155 3.22 4.48 -9.58
CA GLY A 155 3.56 5.55 -8.64
C GLY A 155 2.57 5.67 -7.48
N HIS A 156 2.84 6.58 -6.54
CA HIS A 156 1.89 6.91 -5.49
C HIS A 156 0.73 7.76 -6.04
N ASP A 157 -0.39 7.78 -5.33
CA ASP A 157 -1.37 8.86 -5.42
C ASP A 157 -1.70 9.37 -4.01
N ALA A 158 -2.59 10.35 -3.92
CA ALA A 158 -2.95 10.95 -2.64
C ALA A 158 -3.63 9.95 -1.67
N SER A 159 -4.31 8.94 -2.20
CA SER A 159 -5.07 7.91 -1.48
C SER A 159 -4.31 6.61 -1.24
N HIS A 160 -3.23 6.31 -1.98
CA HIS A 160 -2.49 5.05 -1.92
C HIS A 160 -0.98 5.22 -2.13
N ALA A 161 -0.20 4.45 -1.38
CA ALA A 161 1.23 4.28 -1.58
C ALA A 161 1.56 3.51 -2.89
N PRO A 162 2.77 3.68 -3.45
CA PRO A 162 3.13 3.09 -4.73
C PRO A 162 3.13 1.56 -4.68
N GLY A 163 3.03 0.93 -5.84
CA GLY A 163 2.98 -0.52 -6.02
C GLY A 163 4.04 -1.02 -6.98
N THR A 164 4.64 -2.18 -6.67
CA THR A 164 5.61 -2.84 -7.55
C THR A 164 5.28 -4.32 -7.64
N SER A 165 5.36 -4.89 -8.85
CA SER A 165 5.13 -6.32 -9.05
C SER A 165 6.35 -7.15 -8.67
N VAL A 166 6.16 -8.46 -8.50
CA VAL A 166 7.26 -9.42 -8.52
C VAL A 166 7.97 -9.33 -9.88
N ALA A 167 9.30 -9.34 -9.88
CA ALA A 167 10.09 -9.31 -11.10
C ALA A 167 10.04 -10.66 -11.84
N ARG A 168 10.05 -10.60 -13.18
CA ARG A 168 10.09 -11.75 -14.08
C ARG A 168 11.39 -11.74 -14.87
N ARG A 169 12.06 -12.89 -14.93
CA ARG A 169 13.25 -13.06 -15.76
C ARG A 169 12.85 -13.46 -17.18
N LEU A 170 13.34 -12.73 -18.16
CA LEU A 170 13.24 -13.07 -19.58
C LEU A 170 14.64 -13.41 -20.11
N VAL A 171 14.73 -14.45 -20.93
CA VAL A 171 15.97 -14.96 -21.53
C VAL A 171 15.87 -14.83 -23.04
N VAL A 172 16.70 -13.96 -23.62
CA VAL A 172 16.74 -13.80 -25.08
C VAL A 172 17.58 -14.91 -25.70
N HIS A 173 17.07 -15.48 -26.79
CA HIS A 173 17.79 -16.44 -27.64
C HIS A 173 18.05 -15.85 -29.03
#